data_AF-A0AAN7GHW4-F1
#
_entry.id   AF-A0AAN7GHW4-F1
#
_cell.length_a   1.000
_cell.length_b   1.000
_cell.length_c   1.000
_cell.angle_alpha   90.00
_cell.angle_beta   90.00
_cell.angle_gamma   90.00
#
_symmetry.space_group_name_H-M   'P 1'
#
loop_
_entity.id
_entity.type
_entity.pdbx_description
1 polymer ?
#
loop_
_entity_poly.entity_id
_entity_poly.type
_entity_poly.pdbx_seq_one_letter_code
_entity_poly.pdbx_strand_id
1 'polypeptide(L)'
;MASQFTVFFLILSLSTVLVIGEDHGFGRILDRELLGLKKEKLSHFQFYWHDIVSGRNATSVPVVRPTQNTSTFGFLSMIDDPLTLGPKVSSKLVGRAQGFYASASQQEVSLLMVMNFAFIEGKYNSSTITVLGRNSVFNSMREMPVIGGSGLFRFSRGYAQARTHTFDPKTGDAIVEYNVYVLHY
;
A
#
# COMPACT_ATOMS: atom_id res chain seq x y z
N MET A 1 -65.00 18.24 -38.80
CA MET A 1 -63.97 17.19 -38.83
C MET A 1 -62.57 17.82 -38.98
N ALA A 2 -62.09 18.54 -37.97
CA ALA A 2 -60.76 19.17 -38.02
C ALA A 2 -60.08 19.34 -36.64
N SER A 3 -60.70 18.90 -35.53
CA SER A 3 -60.13 19.13 -34.18
C SER A 3 -59.59 17.87 -33.49
N GLN A 4 -59.85 16.66 -34.03
CA GLN A 4 -59.37 15.40 -33.42
C GLN A 4 -58.01 14.93 -33.94
N PHE A 5 -57.54 15.45 -35.08
CA PHE A 5 -56.24 15.05 -35.63
C PHE A 5 -55.05 15.79 -34.99
N THR A 6 -55.27 17.00 -34.46
CA THR A 6 -54.19 17.81 -33.88
C THR A 6 -53.77 17.33 -32.48
N VAL A 7 -54.69 16.71 -31.74
CA VAL A 7 -54.40 16.20 -30.38
C VAL A 7 -53.53 14.94 -30.43
N PHE A 8 -53.65 14.12 -31.47
CA PHE A 8 -52.87 12.89 -31.59
C PHE A 8 -51.38 13.16 -31.87
N PHE A 9 -51.06 14.22 -32.61
CA PHE A 9 -49.66 14.64 -32.84
C PHE A 9 -48.98 15.22 -31.59
N LEU A 10 -49.75 15.83 -30.68
CA LEU A 10 -49.22 16.39 -29.42
C LEU A 10 -48.90 15.32 -28.37
N ILE A 11 -49.56 14.16 -28.44
CA ILE A 11 -49.26 13.02 -27.56
C ILE A 11 -48.07 12.22 -28.10
N LEU A 12 -47.84 12.21 -29.41
CA LEU A 12 -46.65 11.59 -30.02
C LEU A 12 -45.36 12.41 -29.80
N SER A 13 -45.46 13.69 -29.46
CA SER A 13 -44.30 14.51 -29.07
C SER A 13 -43.85 14.33 -27.62
N LEU A 14 -44.60 13.56 -26.80
CA LEU A 14 -44.27 13.26 -25.41
C LEU A 14 -43.58 11.90 -25.20
N SER A 15 -43.25 11.20 -26.29
CA SER A 15 -42.38 10.02 -26.24
C SER A 15 -40.96 10.35 -26.68
N THR A 16 -40.46 11.54 -26.33
CA THR A 16 -39.03 11.67 -26.06
C THR A 16 -38.74 10.79 -24.86
N VAL A 17 -38.54 9.50 -25.14
CA VAL A 17 -37.76 8.62 -24.30
C VAL A 17 -36.53 9.44 -23.93
N LEU A 18 -36.45 9.87 -22.68
CA LEU A 18 -35.17 10.17 -22.06
C LEU A 18 -34.42 8.85 -22.12
N VAL A 19 -33.78 8.62 -23.27
CA VAL A 19 -32.61 7.78 -23.35
C VAL A 19 -31.65 8.56 -22.48
N ILE A 20 -31.67 8.26 -21.18
CA ILE A 20 -30.48 8.41 -20.36
C ILE A 20 -29.49 7.55 -21.14
N GLY A 21 -28.72 8.21 -22.02
CA GLY A 21 -27.63 7.55 -22.68
C GLY A 21 -26.83 6.97 -21.56
N GLU A 22 -26.84 5.65 -21.42
CA GLU A 22 -25.78 5.00 -20.67
C GLU A 22 -24.53 5.52 -21.35
N ASP A 23 -23.80 6.37 -20.64
CA ASP A 23 -22.50 6.84 -21.03
C ASP A 23 -21.61 5.60 -21.08
N HIS A 24 -21.69 4.88 -22.19
CA HIS A 24 -20.81 3.78 -22.57
C HIS A 24 -19.47 4.34 -23.05
N GLY A 25 -19.04 5.47 -22.49
CA GLY A 25 -17.69 5.97 -22.61
C GLY A 25 -16.68 4.99 -22.00
N PHE A 26 -15.40 5.21 -22.33
CA PHE A 26 -14.27 4.46 -21.78
C PHE A 26 -14.25 4.40 -20.24
N GLY A 27 -14.87 5.38 -19.58
CA GLY A 27 -15.12 5.37 -18.13
C GLY A 27 -16.50 5.94 -17.81
N ARG A 28 -17.06 5.49 -16.67
CA ARG A 28 -18.32 5.98 -16.13
C ARG A 28 -18.19 6.23 -14.64
N ILE A 29 -18.93 7.21 -14.13
CA ILE A 29 -19.04 7.45 -12.69
C ILE A 29 -19.89 6.32 -12.10
N LEU A 30 -19.33 5.62 -11.10
CA LEU A 30 -20.06 4.59 -10.35
C LEU A 30 -20.59 5.18 -9.05
N ASP A 31 -21.83 4.82 -8.72
CA ASP A 31 -22.32 5.01 -7.36
C ASP A 31 -21.54 4.11 -6.40
N ARG A 32 -21.01 4.70 -5.33
CA ARG A 32 -20.23 4.02 -4.31
C ARG A 32 -21.02 2.92 -3.62
N GLU A 33 -22.34 3.06 -3.52
CA GLU A 33 -23.22 2.06 -2.90
C GLU A 33 -23.27 0.76 -3.71
N LEU A 34 -23.15 0.84 -5.05
CA LEU A 34 -23.14 -0.34 -5.93
C LEU A 34 -21.88 -1.20 -5.76
N LEU A 35 -20.82 -0.65 -5.17
CA LEU A 35 -19.58 -1.39 -4.88
C LEU A 35 -19.69 -2.25 -3.62
N GLY A 36 -20.80 -2.17 -2.88
CA GLY A 36 -20.96 -2.89 -1.61
C GLY A 36 -19.94 -2.48 -0.54
N LEU A 37 -19.40 -1.25 -0.65
CA LEU A 37 -18.47 -0.72 0.34
C LEU A 37 -19.22 -0.51 1.65
N LYS A 38 -18.71 -1.09 2.73
CA LYS A 38 -19.27 -0.88 4.07
C LYS A 38 -18.87 0.51 4.57
N LYS A 39 -19.23 0.83 5.81
CA LYS A 39 -18.81 2.08 6.44
C LYS A 39 -17.29 2.13 6.56
N GLU A 40 -16.70 3.27 6.17
CA GLU A 40 -15.28 3.52 6.36
C GLU A 40 -14.89 3.36 7.84
N LYS A 41 -13.77 2.69 8.08
CA LYS A 41 -13.21 2.39 9.40
C LYS A 41 -11.71 2.67 9.40
N LEU A 42 -11.21 3.08 10.56
CA LEU A 42 -9.78 3.19 10.85
C LEU A 42 -9.31 1.89 11.51
N SER A 43 -8.20 1.33 11.03
CA SER A 43 -7.53 0.20 11.68
C SER A 43 -6.08 0.53 11.95
N HIS A 44 -5.57 -0.03 13.04
CA HIS A 44 -4.18 0.08 13.48
C HIS A 44 -3.55 -1.31 13.49
N PHE A 45 -2.34 -1.40 12.96
CA PHE A 45 -1.52 -2.60 12.93
C PHE A 45 -0.16 -2.30 13.56
N GLN A 46 0.29 -3.17 14.44
CA GLN A 46 1.62 -3.13 15.01
C GLN A 46 2.32 -4.45 14.73
N PHE A 47 3.53 -4.38 14.18
CA PHE A 47 4.37 -5.55 13.90
C PHE A 47 5.84 -5.17 13.79
N TYR A 48 6.71 -6.16 13.83
CA TYR A 48 8.15 -6.02 13.62
C TYR A 48 8.52 -6.54 12.23
N TRP A 49 9.18 -5.68 11.47
CA TRP A 49 9.78 -5.96 10.16
C TRP A 49 11.25 -6.34 10.37
N HIS A 50 11.70 -7.45 9.80
CA HIS A 50 13.05 -7.99 10.00
C HIS A 50 13.82 -8.00 8.68
N ASP A 51 14.71 -7.03 8.47
CA ASP A 51 15.67 -7.04 7.37
C ASP A 51 16.78 -8.03 7.74
N ILE A 52 16.81 -9.18 7.07
CA ILE A 52 17.85 -10.19 7.28
C ILE A 52 18.73 -10.17 6.03
N VAL A 53 19.84 -9.46 6.13
CA VAL A 53 20.84 -9.32 5.05
C VAL A 53 21.86 -10.45 5.13
N SER A 54 22.16 -10.93 6.34
CA SER A 54 23.21 -11.90 6.59
C SER A 54 22.73 -13.35 6.71
N GLY A 55 23.69 -14.28 6.71
CA GLY A 55 23.43 -15.71 6.90
C GLY A 55 22.88 -16.42 5.68
N ARG A 56 22.53 -17.70 5.85
CA ARG A 56 22.06 -18.57 4.76
C ARG A 56 20.60 -18.35 4.38
N ASN A 57 19.82 -17.75 5.27
CA ASN A 57 18.38 -17.51 5.11
C ASN A 57 18.10 -16.00 5.01
N ALA A 58 18.94 -15.28 4.27
CA ALA A 58 18.75 -13.86 4.03
C ALA A 58 17.40 -13.61 3.34
N THR A 59 16.68 -12.60 3.81
CA THR A 59 15.40 -12.13 3.25
C THR A 59 15.54 -10.83 2.49
N SER A 60 16.73 -10.23 2.56
CA SER A 60 17.13 -9.00 1.88
C SER A 60 18.36 -9.27 1.03
N VAL A 61 18.25 -9.00 -0.27
CA VAL A 61 19.28 -9.32 -1.26
C VAL A 61 19.62 -8.07 -2.07
N PRO A 62 20.85 -7.53 -1.96
CA PRO A 62 21.31 -6.45 -2.81
C PRO A 62 21.31 -6.87 -4.28
N VAL A 63 20.54 -6.15 -5.11
CA VAL A 63 20.47 -6.38 -6.56
C VAL A 63 21.16 -5.28 -7.37
N VAL A 64 21.34 -4.10 -6.77
CA VAL A 64 22.19 -3.03 -7.31
C VAL A 64 23.14 -2.56 -6.22
N ARG A 65 24.43 -2.49 -6.55
CA ARG A 65 25.46 -1.95 -5.67
C ARG A 65 25.94 -0.60 -6.20
N PRO A 66 26.21 0.39 -5.32
CA PRO A 66 26.81 1.65 -5.72
C PRO A 66 28.15 1.42 -6.42
N THR A 67 28.46 2.26 -7.40
CA THR A 67 29.75 2.23 -8.11
C THR A 67 30.87 2.88 -7.30
N GLN A 68 30.53 3.77 -6.38
CA GLN A 68 31.48 4.51 -5.53
C GLN A 68 31.38 4.02 -4.09
N ASN A 69 32.53 3.67 -3.49
CA ASN A 69 32.60 3.16 -2.11
C ASN A 69 32.28 4.22 -1.04
N THR A 70 32.21 5.50 -1.41
CA THR A 70 31.98 6.62 -0.49
C THR A 70 30.50 6.97 -0.32
N SER A 71 29.61 6.36 -1.09
CA SER A 71 28.18 6.65 -1.05
C SER A 71 27.35 5.38 -1.15
N THR A 72 26.23 5.36 -0.44
CA THR A 72 25.22 4.32 -0.62
C THR A 72 24.25 4.66 -1.76
N PHE A 73 24.28 5.87 -2.31
CA PHE A 73 23.36 6.32 -3.36
C PHE A 73 23.34 5.36 -4.55
N GLY A 74 22.12 4.97 -4.97
CA GLY A 74 21.92 3.99 -6.05
C GLY A 74 21.99 2.53 -5.61
N PHE A 75 22.29 2.24 -4.33
CA PHE A 75 22.08 0.91 -3.74
C PHE A 75 20.60 0.52 -3.83
N LEU A 76 20.31 -0.75 -4.13
CA LEU A 76 18.96 -1.31 -4.10
C LEU A 76 18.99 -2.75 -3.59
N SER A 77 18.12 -3.05 -2.62
CA SER A 77 17.90 -4.41 -2.08
C SER A 77 16.47 -4.86 -2.35
N MET A 78 16.31 -6.06 -2.90
CA MET A 78 15.02 -6.75 -2.97
C MET A 78 14.75 -7.42 -1.63
N ILE A 79 13.50 -7.32 -1.15
CA ILE A 79 13.10 -7.83 0.16
C ILE A 79 11.89 -8.76 0.07
N ASP A 80 11.93 -9.78 0.92
CA ASP A 80 10.82 -10.63 1.32
C ASP A 80 10.91 -10.87 2.84
N ASP A 81 10.76 -9.80 3.61
CA ASP A 81 11.06 -9.80 5.03
C ASP A 81 9.87 -10.27 5.88
N PRO A 82 10.08 -11.07 6.93
CA PRO A 82 8.99 -11.51 7.79
C PRO A 82 8.43 -10.32 8.60
N LEU A 83 7.13 -10.37 8.85
CA LEU A 83 6.43 -9.48 9.78
C LEU A 83 5.97 -10.30 10.98
N THR A 84 6.39 -9.95 12.20
CA THR A 84 6.03 -10.70 13.41
C THR A 84 5.39 -9.83 14.49
N LEU A 85 4.64 -10.44 15.42
CA LEU A 85 4.03 -9.70 16.54
C LEU A 85 5.02 -9.24 17.61
N GLY A 86 6.22 -9.82 17.66
CA GLY A 86 7.26 -9.48 18.63
C GLY A 86 8.63 -9.34 17.98
N PRO A 87 9.59 -8.69 18.65
CA PRO A 87 10.89 -8.35 18.05
C PRO A 87 11.79 -9.56 17.79
N LYS A 88 11.47 -10.73 18.33
CA LYS A 88 12.20 -11.96 18.01
C LYS A 88 11.66 -12.55 16.70
N VAL A 89 12.54 -12.95 15.79
CA VAL A 89 12.15 -13.60 14.51
C VAL A 89 11.30 -14.87 14.72
N SER A 90 11.45 -15.55 15.87
CA SER A 90 10.64 -16.71 16.26
C SER A 90 9.24 -16.36 16.79
N SER A 91 8.92 -15.07 16.91
CA SER A 91 7.58 -14.62 17.30
C SER A 91 6.57 -14.96 16.20
N LYS A 92 5.28 -14.92 16.54
CA LYS A 92 4.21 -15.24 15.59
C LYS A 92 4.32 -14.41 14.30
N LEU A 93 4.49 -15.11 13.18
CA LEU A 93 4.48 -14.53 11.84
C LEU A 93 3.07 -14.10 11.47
N VAL A 94 2.91 -12.86 10.99
CA VAL A 94 1.60 -12.28 10.62
C VAL A 94 1.55 -11.82 9.16
N GLY A 95 2.68 -11.78 8.48
CA GLY A 95 2.78 -11.41 7.09
C GLY A 95 4.22 -11.34 6.60
N ARG A 96 4.40 -10.79 5.42
CA ARG A 96 5.71 -10.48 4.83
C ARG A 96 5.70 -9.09 4.20
N ALA A 97 6.82 -8.39 4.27
CA ALA A 97 7.05 -7.17 3.50
C ALA A 97 7.79 -7.53 2.21
N GLN A 98 7.13 -7.29 1.08
CA GLN A 98 7.62 -7.69 -0.24
C GLN A 98 7.78 -6.48 -1.14
N GLY A 99 8.94 -6.35 -1.75
CA GLY A 99 9.27 -5.21 -2.61
C GLY A 99 10.76 -4.93 -2.61
N PHE A 100 11.14 -3.67 -2.52
CA PHE A 100 12.53 -3.26 -2.40
C PHE A 100 12.68 -1.97 -1.60
N TYR A 101 13.92 -1.70 -1.20
CA TYR A 101 14.35 -0.38 -0.79
C TYR A 101 15.60 0.04 -1.55
N ALA A 102 15.73 1.35 -1.78
CA ALA A 102 16.87 1.91 -2.49
C ALA A 102 17.43 3.14 -1.80
N SER A 103 18.74 3.34 -1.78
CA SER A 103 19.32 4.58 -1.28
C SER A 103 19.11 5.69 -2.31
N ALA A 104 18.24 6.65 -1.97
CA ALA A 104 17.71 7.64 -2.91
C ALA A 104 18.18 9.08 -2.59
N SER A 105 18.96 9.28 -1.53
CA SER A 105 19.50 10.58 -1.16
C SER A 105 21.02 10.64 -1.37
N GLN A 106 21.50 11.75 -1.91
CA GLN A 106 22.94 12.01 -2.07
C GLN A 106 23.57 12.65 -0.82
N GLN A 107 22.76 13.22 0.07
CA GLN A 107 23.22 14.04 1.20
C GLN A 107 23.15 13.30 2.54
N GLU A 108 22.29 12.29 2.64
CA GLU A 108 22.09 11.52 3.86
C GLU A 108 21.75 10.07 3.53
N VAL A 109 21.90 9.17 4.50
CA VAL A 109 21.45 7.78 4.37
C VAL A 109 19.93 7.75 4.49
N SER A 110 19.26 7.83 3.35
CA SER A 110 17.80 7.79 3.24
C SER A 110 17.38 6.80 2.18
N LEU A 111 16.54 5.85 2.60
CA LEU A 111 16.00 4.84 1.73
C LEU A 111 14.68 5.30 1.14
N LEU A 112 14.41 4.99 -0.11
CA LEU A 112 13.07 4.96 -0.68
C LEU A 112 12.53 3.54 -0.48
N MET A 113 11.48 3.39 0.30
CA MET A 113 10.78 2.12 0.48
C MET A 113 9.71 1.99 -0.61
N VAL A 114 9.67 0.86 -1.29
CA VAL A 114 8.64 0.50 -2.26
C VAL A 114 8.22 -0.93 -1.98
N MET A 115 7.18 -1.11 -1.16
CA MET A 115 6.85 -2.42 -0.62
C MET A 115 5.37 -2.60 -0.29
N ASN A 116 4.95 -3.87 -0.25
CA ASN A 116 3.66 -4.31 0.24
C ASN A 116 3.83 -5.07 1.55
N PHE A 117 3.02 -4.74 2.56
CA PHE A 117 2.77 -5.64 3.69
C PHE A 117 1.68 -6.63 3.30
N ALA A 118 2.08 -7.87 3.00
CA ALA A 118 1.19 -8.97 2.65
C ALA A 118 0.86 -9.79 3.89
N PHE A 119 -0.37 -9.65 4.39
CA PHE A 119 -0.81 -10.30 5.62
C PHE A 119 -1.26 -11.74 5.36
N ILE A 120 -0.97 -12.63 6.31
CA ILE A 120 -1.37 -14.04 6.29
C ILE A 120 -2.27 -14.43 7.47
N GLU A 121 -2.46 -13.51 8.42
CA GLU A 121 -3.10 -13.78 9.70
C GLU A 121 -4.60 -13.43 9.72
N GLY A 122 -5.41 -14.39 10.18
CA GLY A 122 -6.82 -14.19 10.48
C GLY A 122 -7.63 -13.63 9.32
N LYS A 123 -8.53 -12.67 9.61
CA LYS A 123 -9.37 -12.05 8.59
C LYS A 123 -8.59 -11.24 7.55
N TYR A 124 -7.35 -10.85 7.84
CA TYR A 124 -6.52 -10.04 6.95
C TYR A 124 -5.71 -10.88 5.96
N ASN A 125 -5.76 -12.21 6.09
CA ASN A 125 -5.07 -13.12 5.17
C ASN A 125 -5.36 -12.76 3.70
N SER A 126 -4.32 -12.75 2.88
CA SER A 126 -4.36 -12.42 1.44
C SER A 126 -4.74 -10.96 1.13
N SER A 127 -4.77 -10.08 2.14
CA SER A 127 -4.88 -8.63 1.93
C SER A 127 -3.52 -7.95 2.04
N THR A 128 -3.34 -6.84 1.33
CA THR A 128 -2.08 -6.09 1.34
C THR A 128 -2.28 -4.62 1.67
N ILE A 129 -1.29 -4.03 2.33
CA ILE A 129 -1.14 -2.57 2.45
C ILE A 129 0.13 -2.16 1.68
N THR A 130 0.04 -1.15 0.83
CA THR A 130 1.17 -0.66 0.02
C THR A 130 1.77 0.60 0.63
N VAL A 131 3.09 0.60 0.82
CA VAL A 131 3.87 1.74 1.31
C VAL A 131 4.87 2.16 0.25
N LEU A 132 4.87 3.46 -0.07
CA LEU A 132 5.86 4.11 -0.92
C LEU A 132 6.30 5.39 -0.24
N GLY A 133 7.53 5.44 0.28
CA GLY A 133 7.94 6.60 1.07
C GLY A 133 9.42 6.68 1.37
N ARG A 134 9.84 7.90 1.71
CA ARG A 134 11.20 8.19 2.17
C ARG A 134 11.38 7.71 3.61
N ASN A 135 12.52 7.09 3.89
CA ASN A 135 12.87 6.47 5.14
C ASN A 135 14.30 6.88 5.54
N SER A 136 14.43 8.03 6.20
CA SER A 136 15.71 8.52 6.75
C SER A 136 16.05 7.75 8.01
N VAL A 137 16.85 6.69 7.87
CA VAL A 137 16.97 5.59 8.84
C VAL A 137 17.50 5.99 10.22
N PHE A 138 18.21 7.12 10.33
CA PHE A 138 18.73 7.64 11.59
C PHE A 138 17.72 8.49 12.38
N ASN A 139 16.57 8.82 11.80
CA ASN A 139 15.49 9.49 12.53
C ASN A 139 14.81 8.50 13.48
N SER A 140 14.50 8.98 14.69
CA SER A 140 13.86 8.19 15.76
C SER A 140 12.44 7.75 15.43
N MET A 141 11.75 8.48 14.56
CA MET A 141 10.44 8.16 14.00
C MET A 141 10.42 8.55 12.54
N ARG A 142 9.95 7.65 11.69
CA ARG A 142 9.92 7.82 10.23
C ARG A 142 8.52 7.55 9.76
N GLU A 143 7.90 8.53 9.11
CA GLU A 143 6.56 8.39 8.57
C GLU A 143 6.61 8.13 7.07
N MET A 144 5.84 7.14 6.62
CA MET A 144 5.69 6.82 5.20
C MET A 144 4.20 6.67 4.87
N PRO A 145 3.74 7.19 3.72
CA PRO A 145 2.33 7.10 3.37
C PRO A 145 1.94 5.67 3.00
N VAL A 146 0.73 5.28 3.41
CA VAL A 146 0.01 4.15 2.82
C VAL A 146 -0.71 4.68 1.58
N ILE A 147 -0.25 4.24 0.41
CA ILE A 147 -0.73 4.72 -0.89
C ILE A 147 -1.82 3.85 -1.50
N GLY A 148 -2.15 2.72 -0.86
CA GLY A 148 -3.15 1.80 -1.36
C GLY A 148 -3.13 0.46 -0.63
N GLY A 149 -3.92 -0.48 -1.15
CA GLY A 149 -4.03 -1.82 -0.62
C GLY A 149 -4.93 -2.70 -1.48
N SER A 150 -4.92 -3.99 -1.17
CA SER A 150 -5.73 -5.02 -1.85
C SER A 150 -6.53 -5.84 -0.84
N GLY A 151 -7.48 -6.65 -1.35
CA GLY A 151 -8.37 -7.44 -0.49
C GLY A 151 -9.20 -6.55 0.43
N LEU A 152 -9.12 -6.78 1.74
CA LEU A 152 -9.81 -5.96 2.74
C LEU A 152 -9.37 -4.49 2.74
N PHE A 153 -8.19 -4.17 2.22
CA PHE A 153 -7.67 -2.81 2.17
C PHE A 153 -7.89 -2.15 0.79
N ARG A 154 -8.85 -2.63 0.00
CA ARG A 154 -9.24 -1.94 -1.24
C ARG A 154 -9.69 -0.51 -0.91
N PHE A 155 -9.23 0.45 -1.73
CA PHE A 155 -9.43 1.90 -1.52
C PHE A 155 -8.78 2.47 -0.25
N SER A 156 -7.80 1.76 0.33
CA SER A 156 -7.20 2.21 1.57
C SER A 156 -6.26 3.40 1.41
N ARG A 157 -6.16 4.22 2.46
CA ARG A 157 -5.18 5.31 2.61
C ARG A 157 -4.77 5.46 4.07
N GLY A 158 -3.62 6.06 4.33
CA GLY A 158 -3.16 6.32 5.69
C GLY A 158 -1.65 6.53 5.77
N TYR A 159 -1.05 6.12 6.88
CA TYR A 159 0.38 6.27 7.11
C TYR A 159 0.95 5.15 7.98
N ALA A 160 2.24 4.92 7.86
CA ALA A 160 3.03 4.01 8.66
C ALA A 160 4.11 4.79 9.40
N GLN A 161 4.25 4.53 10.69
CA GLN A 161 5.36 5.00 11.51
C GLN A 161 6.33 3.86 11.76
N ALA A 162 7.60 4.07 11.45
CA ALA A 162 8.67 3.12 11.65
C ALA A 162 9.65 3.62 12.72
N ARG A 163 10.04 2.73 13.64
CA ARG A 163 11.06 2.96 14.68
C ARG A 163 12.05 1.80 14.68
N THR A 164 13.34 2.12 14.59
CA THR A 164 14.37 1.07 14.63
C THR A 164 14.46 0.50 16.04
N HIS A 165 14.23 -0.81 16.17
CA HIS A 165 14.37 -1.53 17.43
C HIS A 165 15.82 -1.97 17.61
N THR A 166 16.42 -2.59 16.60
CA THR A 166 17.84 -2.97 16.57
C THR A 166 18.40 -2.82 15.17
N PHE A 167 19.70 -2.52 15.09
CA PHE A 167 20.47 -2.48 13.85
C PHE A 167 21.88 -3.00 14.13
N ASP A 168 22.33 -4.01 13.38
CA ASP A 168 23.71 -4.46 13.41
C ASP A 168 24.48 -3.85 12.23
N PRO A 169 25.38 -2.88 12.47
CA PRO A 169 26.13 -2.23 11.40
C PRO A 169 27.15 -3.14 10.71
N LYS A 170 27.51 -4.29 11.29
CA LYS A 170 28.45 -5.23 10.68
C LYS A 170 27.78 -6.09 9.61
N THR A 171 26.53 -6.48 9.84
CA THR A 171 25.79 -7.38 8.97
C THR A 171 24.80 -6.63 8.08
N GLY A 172 24.31 -5.48 8.54
CA GLY A 172 23.19 -4.76 7.94
C GLY A 172 21.82 -5.22 8.46
N ASP A 173 21.77 -6.24 9.33
CA ASP A 173 20.50 -6.77 9.82
C ASP A 173 19.78 -5.74 10.70
N ALA A 174 18.47 -5.63 10.51
CA ALA A 174 17.65 -4.65 11.21
C ALA A 174 16.33 -5.24 11.67
N ILE A 175 15.89 -4.82 12.85
CA ILE A 175 14.52 -5.04 13.31
C ILE A 175 13.87 -3.67 13.49
N VAL A 176 12.73 -3.48 12.84
CA VAL A 176 12.02 -2.20 12.82
C VAL A 176 10.58 -2.43 13.27
N GLU A 177 10.16 -1.71 14.30
CA GLU A 177 8.75 -1.69 14.69
C GLU A 177 7.98 -0.78 13.75
N TYR A 178 6.87 -1.29 13.20
CA TYR A 178 5.94 -0.55 12.38
C TYR A 178 4.60 -0.40 13.10
N ASN A 179 4.07 0.82 13.09
CA ASN A 179 2.71 1.16 13.46
C ASN A 179 1.99 1.72 12.23
N VAL A 180 1.01 1.00 11.69
CA VAL A 180 0.31 1.36 10.45
C VAL A 180 -1.12 1.73 10.76
N TYR A 181 -1.52 2.94 10.38
CA TYR A 181 -2.87 3.48 10.53
C TYR A 181 -3.50 3.59 9.16
N VAL A 182 -4.60 2.87 8.93
CA VAL A 182 -5.21 2.73 7.60
C VAL A 182 -6.72 2.91 7.67
N LEU A 183 -7.22 3.81 6.84
CA LEU A 183 -8.65 3.96 6.52
C LEU A 183 -9.00 2.98 5.40
N HIS A 184 -10.08 2.21 5.58
CA HIS A 184 -10.59 1.23 4.60
C HIS A 184 -12.08 0.97 4.83
N TYR A 185 -12.70 0.08 4.05
CA TYR A 185 -14.15 -0.16 4.04
C TYR A 185 -14.50 -1.58 4.53
#